data_AF-A0A9D8E099-F1
#
_entry.id   AF-A0A9D8E099-F1
#
_cell.length_a   1.000
_cell.length_b   1.000
_cell.length_c   1.000
_cell.angle_alpha   90.00
_cell.angle_beta   90.00
_cell.angle_gamma   90.00
#
_symmetry.space_group_name_H-M   'P 1'
#
loop_
_entity.id
_entity.type
_entity.pdbx_description
1 polymer ?
#
loop_
_entity_poly.entity_id
_entity_poly.type
_entity_poly.pdbx_seq_one_letter_code
_entity_poly.pdbx_strand_id
1 'polypeptide(L)'
;MPAGVTLDGRLVDIHRWATAFARSTTAVGRTLRSINDFSPGWGGRQPMAAAIYDMQTDLFSLATRVERAFIEDGGAFAPGQGWDLPPDHPLAPLAEPWEGIPTFQAVVLPAFFRAAGRGAALRIFEGGGVCGFATAFSAAVDAAVELSTP
;
A
#
# COMPACT_ATOMS: atom_id res chain seq x y z
N MET A 1 -6.48 18.90 29.70
CA MET A 1 -6.44 18.05 28.50
C MET A 1 -7.83 18.05 27.88
N PRO A 2 -8.03 18.47 26.62
CA PRO A 2 -9.32 18.35 25.97
C PRO A 2 -9.62 16.88 25.64
N ALA A 3 -10.90 16.56 25.48
CA ALA A 3 -11.48 15.22 25.52
C ALA A 3 -11.07 14.27 24.36
N GLY A 4 -10.31 13.23 24.67
CA GLY A 4 -10.78 11.83 24.60
C GLY A 4 -11.21 11.21 23.27
N VAL A 5 -10.54 11.47 22.14
CA VAL A 5 -10.85 10.78 20.86
C VAL A 5 -9.62 10.11 20.21
N THR A 6 -9.53 8.79 20.42
CA THR A 6 -9.40 7.70 19.43
C THR A 6 -8.28 7.66 18.37
N LEU A 7 -7.01 7.89 18.74
CA LEU A 7 -5.90 7.39 17.89
C LEU A 7 -5.97 5.85 17.74
N ASP A 8 -6.35 5.17 18.83
CA ASP A 8 -6.51 3.72 18.92
C ASP A 8 -7.50 3.14 17.89
N GLY A 9 -8.69 3.74 17.75
CA GLY A 9 -9.72 3.25 16.81
C GLY A 9 -9.39 3.44 15.34
N ARG A 10 -8.78 4.57 14.96
CA ARG A 10 -8.38 4.85 13.58
C ARG A 10 -7.20 3.97 13.18
N LEU A 11 -6.21 3.84 14.06
CA LEU A 11 -5.05 2.99 13.81
C LEU A 11 -5.44 1.52 13.69
N VAL A 12 -6.42 1.04 14.47
CA VAL A 12 -7.00 -0.31 14.30
C VAL A 12 -7.61 -0.51 12.91
N ASP A 13 -8.36 0.48 12.39
CA ASP A 13 -8.96 0.36 11.06
C ASP A 13 -7.89 0.46 9.95
N ILE A 14 -6.91 1.35 10.08
CA ILE A 14 -5.74 1.43 9.19
C ILE A 14 -4.99 0.09 9.17
N HIS A 15 -4.67 -0.47 10.35
CA HIS A 15 -4.00 -1.76 10.48
C HIS A 15 -4.79 -2.89 9.82
N ARG A 16 -6.13 -2.92 9.98
CA ARG A 16 -6.99 -3.90 9.30
C ARG A 16 -6.84 -3.82 7.78
N TRP A 17 -6.83 -2.63 7.20
CA TRP A 17 -6.70 -2.45 5.75
C TRP A 17 -5.28 -2.67 5.24
N ALA A 18 -4.25 -2.33 6.01
CA ALA A 18 -2.88 -2.72 5.72
C ALA A 18 -2.72 -4.25 5.69
N THR A 19 -3.35 -4.95 6.64
CA THR A 19 -3.40 -6.41 6.65
C THR A 19 -4.14 -6.96 5.43
N ALA A 20 -5.28 -6.36 5.03
CA ALA A 20 -6.01 -6.76 3.85
C ALA A 20 -5.15 -6.61 2.58
N PHE A 21 -4.52 -5.45 2.41
CA PHE A 21 -3.61 -5.16 1.30
C PHE A 21 -2.44 -6.15 1.23
N ALA A 22 -1.78 -6.44 2.36
CA ALA A 22 -0.71 -7.44 2.41
C ALA A 22 -1.20 -8.86 2.00
N ARG A 23 -2.43 -9.23 2.39
CA ARG A 23 -3.03 -10.53 2.03
C ARG A 23 -3.35 -10.61 0.54
N SER A 24 -3.93 -9.57 -0.05
CA SER A 24 -4.21 -9.53 -1.49
C SER A 24 -2.92 -9.45 -2.31
N THR A 25 -1.88 -8.74 -1.86
CA THR A 25 -0.53 -8.84 -2.46
C THR A 25 0.01 -10.27 -2.42
N THR A 26 -0.16 -10.98 -1.30
CA THR A 26 0.21 -12.40 -1.21
C THR A 26 -0.58 -13.26 -2.21
N ALA A 27 -1.87 -12.95 -2.43
CA ALA A 27 -2.68 -13.61 -3.45
C ALA A 27 -2.14 -13.35 -4.86
N VAL A 28 -1.72 -12.13 -5.21
CA VAL A 28 -1.04 -11.80 -6.47
C VAL A 28 0.20 -12.67 -6.66
N GLY A 29 1.03 -12.83 -5.63
CA GLY A 29 2.23 -13.68 -5.69
C GLY A 29 1.91 -15.15 -5.95
N ARG A 30 0.87 -15.69 -5.31
CA ARG A 30 0.39 -17.07 -5.58
C ARG A 30 -0.13 -17.21 -7.01
N THR A 31 -0.96 -16.27 -7.44
CA THR A 31 -1.51 -16.23 -8.80
C THR A 31 -0.40 -16.19 -9.84
N LEU A 32 0.60 -15.32 -9.65
CA LEU A 32 1.76 -15.19 -10.54
C LEU A 32 2.52 -16.52 -10.72
N ARG A 33 2.71 -17.27 -9.63
CA ARG A 33 3.39 -18.58 -9.68
C ARG A 33 2.57 -19.66 -10.39
N SER A 34 1.25 -19.49 -10.49
CA SER A 34 0.34 -20.43 -11.18
C SER A 34 0.21 -20.19 -12.68
N ILE A 35 0.51 -18.98 -13.17
CA ILE A 35 0.34 -18.62 -14.59
C ILE A 35 1.48 -19.17 -15.42
N ASN A 36 1.15 -19.84 -16.54
CA ASN A 36 2.13 -20.37 -17.50
C ASN A 36 2.21 -19.55 -18.80
N ASP A 37 1.17 -18.77 -19.14
CA ASP A 37 1.12 -17.96 -20.37
C ASP A 37 1.45 -16.48 -20.08
N PHE A 38 2.60 -16.02 -20.58
CA PHE A 38 3.09 -14.65 -20.50
C PHE A 38 3.07 -13.92 -21.86
N SER A 39 2.23 -14.37 -22.79
CA SER A 39 1.98 -13.64 -24.03
C SER A 39 1.49 -12.19 -23.76
N PRO A 40 1.65 -11.28 -24.73
CA PRO A 40 1.25 -9.87 -24.55
C PRO A 40 -0.16 -9.73 -23.96
N GLY A 41 -0.27 -8.90 -22.91
CA GLY A 41 -1.53 -8.70 -22.19
C GLY A 41 -1.81 -9.72 -21.07
N TRP A 42 -0.86 -10.60 -20.72
CA TRP A 42 -1.04 -11.58 -19.64
C TRP A 42 -1.55 -11.01 -18.31
N GLY A 43 -1.04 -9.84 -17.92
CA GLY A 43 -1.45 -9.17 -16.69
C GLY A 43 -2.92 -8.74 -16.65
N GLY A 44 -3.52 -8.48 -17.81
CA GLY A 44 -4.91 -8.08 -17.95
C GLY A 44 -5.90 -9.25 -18.09
N ARG A 45 -5.40 -10.49 -18.03
CA ARG A 45 -6.24 -11.71 -18.13
C ARG A 45 -6.45 -12.32 -16.75
N GLN A 46 -7.55 -13.04 -16.59
CA GLN A 46 -7.76 -13.90 -15.44
C GLN A 46 -6.69 -15.01 -15.40
N PRO A 47 -6.21 -15.44 -14.22
CA PRO A 47 -6.59 -14.96 -12.88
C PRO A 47 -5.84 -13.70 -12.39
N MET A 48 -4.84 -13.20 -13.14
CA MET A 48 -4.01 -12.08 -12.68
C MET A 48 -4.79 -10.78 -12.51
N ALA A 49 -5.65 -10.46 -13.48
CA ALA A 49 -6.42 -9.22 -13.45
C ALA A 49 -7.30 -9.09 -12.20
N ALA A 50 -7.99 -10.17 -11.80
CA ALA A 50 -8.77 -10.17 -10.55
C ALA A 50 -7.89 -9.95 -9.33
N ALA A 51 -6.77 -10.69 -9.23
CA ALA A 51 -5.88 -10.57 -8.07
C ALA A 51 -5.31 -9.15 -7.91
N ILE A 52 -4.96 -8.48 -9.02
CA ILE A 52 -4.50 -7.10 -8.98
C ILE A 52 -5.64 -6.14 -8.65
N TYR A 53 -6.83 -6.36 -9.19
CA TYR A 53 -8.00 -5.54 -8.87
C TYR A 53 -8.30 -5.57 -7.37
N ASP A 54 -8.38 -6.76 -6.77
CA ASP A 54 -8.61 -6.93 -5.33
C ASP A 54 -7.52 -6.21 -4.51
N MET A 55 -6.25 -6.39 -4.90
CA MET A 55 -5.12 -5.72 -4.24
C MET A 55 -5.21 -4.20 -4.35
N GLN A 56 -5.59 -3.66 -5.51
CA GLN A 56 -5.76 -2.21 -5.68
C GLN A 56 -6.95 -1.69 -4.86
N THR A 57 -8.06 -2.43 -4.78
CA THR A 57 -9.21 -2.06 -3.94
C THR A 57 -8.79 -1.96 -2.47
N ASP A 58 -8.00 -2.91 -1.98
CA ASP A 58 -7.48 -2.86 -0.61
C ASP A 58 -6.51 -1.69 -0.40
N LEU A 59 -5.60 -1.44 -1.36
CA LEU A 59 -4.67 -0.32 -1.31
C LEU A 59 -5.40 1.03 -1.25
N PHE A 60 -6.38 1.26 -2.12
CA PHE A 60 -7.12 2.52 -2.13
C PHE A 60 -7.98 2.67 -0.88
N SER A 61 -8.54 1.58 -0.37
CA SER A 61 -9.27 1.59 0.89
C SER A 61 -8.37 1.94 2.09
N LEU A 62 -7.13 1.45 2.10
CA LEU A 62 -6.10 1.84 3.07
C LEU A 62 -5.74 3.33 2.91
N ALA A 63 -5.40 3.75 1.68
CA ALA A 63 -4.96 5.10 1.37
C ALA A 63 -5.99 6.16 1.78
N THR A 64 -7.28 5.92 1.51
CA THR A 64 -8.37 6.83 1.92
C THR A 64 -8.48 6.96 3.43
N ARG A 65 -8.20 5.90 4.20
CA ARG A 65 -8.25 5.95 5.67
C ARG A 65 -7.09 6.73 6.25
N VAL A 66 -5.90 6.52 5.70
CA VAL A 66 -4.70 7.29 6.04
C VAL A 66 -4.93 8.77 5.75
N GLU A 67 -5.34 9.10 4.52
CA GLU A 67 -5.64 10.48 4.10
C GLU A 67 -6.70 11.14 4.99
N ARG A 68 -7.80 10.43 5.29
CA ARG A 68 -8.82 10.95 6.20
C ARG A 68 -8.28 11.22 7.60
N ALA A 69 -7.47 10.31 8.14
CA ALA A 69 -6.87 10.51 9.45
C ALA A 69 -5.94 11.74 9.47
N PHE A 70 -5.14 11.92 8.41
CA PHE A 70 -4.29 13.10 8.26
C PHE A 70 -5.09 14.40 8.21
N ILE A 71 -6.17 14.45 7.42
CA ILE A 71 -7.04 15.64 7.33
C ILE A 71 -7.73 15.92 8.67
N GLU A 72 -8.23 14.89 9.35
CA GLU A 72 -8.87 15.02 10.66
C GLU A 72 -7.90 15.57 11.72
N ASP A 73 -6.60 15.27 11.59
CA ASP A 73 -5.53 15.76 12.47
C ASP A 73 -4.94 17.12 12.02
N GLY A 74 -5.54 17.75 11.00
CA GLY A 74 -5.15 19.07 10.50
C GLY A 74 -3.99 19.08 9.53
N GLY A 75 -3.54 17.91 9.07
CA GLY A 75 -2.51 17.78 8.04
C GLY A 75 -2.98 18.31 6.69
N ALA A 76 -2.03 18.84 5.91
CA ALA A 76 -2.28 19.36 4.57
C ALA A 76 -1.35 18.68 3.56
N PHE A 77 -1.92 18.22 2.43
CA PHE A 77 -1.12 17.69 1.34
C PHE A 77 -0.68 18.80 0.39
N ALA A 78 0.62 18.91 0.17
CA ALA A 78 1.21 19.80 -0.81
C ALA A 78 1.91 18.98 -1.92
N PRO A 79 1.46 19.08 -3.19
CA PRO A 79 2.10 18.37 -4.29
C PRO A 79 3.61 18.64 -4.36
N GLY A 80 4.42 17.57 -4.37
CA GLY A 80 5.88 17.65 -4.40
C GLY A 80 6.55 17.95 -3.06
N GLN A 81 5.78 18.15 -1.98
CA GLN A 81 6.29 18.28 -0.60
C GLN A 81 5.75 17.18 0.31
N GLY A 82 4.59 16.62 0.00
CA GLY A 82 3.99 15.53 0.76
C GLY A 82 2.94 16.01 1.76
N TRP A 83 2.64 15.14 2.73
CA TRP A 83 1.78 15.48 3.86
C TRP A 83 2.56 16.26 4.92
N ASP A 84 2.04 17.43 5.28
CA ASP A 84 2.55 18.22 6.40
C ASP A 84 1.93 17.71 7.71
N LEU A 85 2.70 16.92 8.45
CA LEU A 85 2.37 16.42 9.79
C LEU A 85 3.55 16.70 10.74
N PRO A 86 3.30 16.98 12.02
CA PRO A 86 4.37 17.05 13.01
C PRO A 86 5.22 15.77 13.01
N PRO A 87 6.56 15.85 13.07
CA PRO A 87 7.43 14.66 13.03
C PRO A 87 7.20 13.66 14.16
N ASP A 88 6.67 14.13 15.29
CA ASP A 88 6.31 13.34 16.47
C ASP A 88 4.85 12.83 16.43
N HIS A 89 4.11 13.14 15.36
CA HIS A 89 2.75 12.67 15.20
C HIS A 89 2.72 11.15 14.98
N PRO A 90 1.88 10.37 15.70
CA PRO A 90 1.91 8.92 15.60
C PRO A 90 1.62 8.37 14.20
N LEU A 91 0.86 9.08 13.37
CA LEU A 91 0.58 8.66 11.99
C LEU A 91 1.61 9.16 10.96
N ALA A 92 2.59 9.99 11.36
CA ALA A 92 3.60 10.52 10.45
C ALA A 92 4.33 9.44 9.60
N PRO A 93 4.64 8.23 10.13
CA PRO A 93 5.29 7.18 9.34
C PRO A 93 4.49 6.74 8.10
N LEU A 94 3.17 6.97 8.05
CA LEU A 94 2.32 6.57 6.92
C LEU A 94 2.39 7.54 5.74
N ALA A 95 3.01 8.72 5.89
CA ALA A 95 3.08 9.72 4.83
C ALA A 95 3.89 9.22 3.62
N GLU A 96 5.10 8.72 3.84
CA GLU A 96 5.98 8.23 2.78
C GLU A 96 5.34 7.10 1.92
N PRO A 97 4.82 5.99 2.48
CA PRO A 97 4.21 4.96 1.67
C PRO A 97 2.93 5.43 0.96
N TRP A 98 2.17 6.36 1.56
CA TRP A 98 1.03 6.98 0.90
C TRP A 98 1.46 7.79 -0.33
N GLU A 99 2.51 8.59 -0.21
CA GLU A 99 3.09 9.37 -1.30
C GLU A 99 3.72 8.49 -2.39
N GLY A 100 4.08 7.25 -2.06
CA GLY A 100 4.55 6.26 -3.03
C GLY A 100 3.46 5.72 -3.97
N ILE A 101 2.17 5.92 -3.68
CA ILE A 101 1.05 5.36 -4.47
C ILE A 101 1.10 5.77 -5.95
N PRO A 102 1.29 7.05 -6.34
CA PRO A 102 1.38 7.43 -7.74
C PRO A 102 2.51 6.72 -8.48
N THR A 103 3.70 6.61 -7.87
CA THR A 103 4.84 5.88 -8.46
C THR A 103 4.55 4.39 -8.59
N PHE A 104 3.92 3.79 -7.58
CA PHE A 104 3.48 2.41 -7.64
C PHE A 104 2.51 2.16 -8.82
N GLN A 105 1.52 3.03 -9.00
CA GLN A 105 0.52 2.93 -10.05
C GLN A 105 1.08 3.22 -11.45
N ALA A 106 1.95 4.22 -11.58
CA ALA A 106 2.44 4.70 -12.88
C ALA A 106 3.71 3.97 -13.37
N VAL A 107 4.49 3.40 -12.46
CA VAL A 107 5.80 2.80 -12.79
C VAL A 107 5.81 1.31 -12.46
N VAL A 108 5.54 0.93 -11.22
CA VAL A 108 5.72 -0.45 -10.75
C VAL A 108 4.71 -1.39 -11.42
N LEU A 109 3.41 -1.06 -11.39
CA LEU A 109 2.39 -1.92 -12.00
C LEU A 109 2.52 -2.03 -13.52
N PRO A 110 2.76 -0.95 -14.29
CA PRO A 110 3.00 -1.06 -15.73
C PRO A 110 4.26 -1.85 -16.08
N ALA A 111 5.31 -1.78 -15.27
CA ALA A 111 6.49 -2.62 -15.45
C ALA A 111 6.16 -4.10 -15.19
N PHE A 112 5.41 -4.39 -14.13
CA PHE A 112 4.95 -5.73 -13.79
C PHE A 112 4.14 -6.35 -14.94
N PHE A 113 3.14 -5.64 -15.46
CA PHE A 113 2.28 -6.13 -16.54
C PHE A 113 2.99 -6.29 -17.89
N ARG A 114 4.10 -5.57 -18.10
CA ARG A 114 4.92 -5.66 -19.32
C ARG A 114 6.06 -6.68 -19.19
N ALA A 115 6.17 -7.38 -18.06
CA ALA A 115 7.20 -8.38 -17.89
C ALA A 115 7.09 -9.49 -18.96
N ALA A 116 8.21 -9.78 -19.62
CA ALA A 116 8.28 -10.71 -20.75
C ALA A 116 8.15 -12.21 -20.35
N GLY A 117 8.00 -12.50 -19.06
CA GLY A 117 7.93 -13.86 -18.56
C GLY A 117 7.91 -13.93 -17.03
N ARG A 118 7.60 -15.12 -16.50
CA ARG A 118 7.45 -15.34 -15.05
C ARG A 118 8.64 -14.84 -14.23
N GLY A 119 9.87 -15.15 -14.63
CA GLY A 119 11.07 -14.74 -13.89
C GLY A 119 11.23 -13.22 -13.82
N ALA A 120 10.92 -12.49 -14.91
CA ALA A 120 10.95 -11.04 -14.91
C ALA A 120 9.83 -10.46 -14.03
N ALA A 121 8.62 -11.02 -14.11
CA ALA A 121 7.49 -10.61 -13.29
C ALA A 121 7.73 -10.85 -11.80
N LEU A 122 8.32 -12.00 -11.43
CA LEU A 122 8.70 -12.31 -10.04
C LEU A 122 9.75 -11.35 -9.50
N ARG A 123 10.77 -10.99 -10.30
CA ARG A 123 11.75 -9.99 -9.86
C ARG A 123 11.13 -8.62 -9.60
N ILE A 124 10.18 -8.18 -10.43
CA ILE A 124 9.45 -6.92 -10.19
C ILE A 124 8.55 -7.06 -8.96
N PHE A 125 7.89 -8.20 -8.79
CA PHE A 125 7.02 -8.47 -7.66
C PHE A 125 7.80 -8.46 -6.32
N GLU A 126 8.91 -9.21 -6.24
CA GLU A 126 9.66 -9.47 -4.99
C GLU A 126 10.78 -8.44 -4.73
N GLY A 127 11.42 -7.90 -5.77
CA GLY A 127 12.60 -7.03 -5.70
C GLY A 127 12.30 -5.57 -5.33
N GLY A 128 11.37 -5.35 -4.40
CA GLY A 128 10.99 -4.00 -3.95
C GLY A 128 9.84 -3.36 -4.74
N GLY A 129 9.25 -4.05 -5.71
CA GLY A 129 8.05 -3.56 -6.41
C GLY A 129 6.78 -3.84 -5.60
N VAL A 130 5.96 -4.82 -6.02
CA VAL A 130 4.64 -5.03 -5.41
C VAL A 130 4.72 -5.49 -3.95
N CYS A 131 5.55 -6.48 -3.63
CA CYS A 131 5.77 -6.90 -2.25
C CYS A 131 6.44 -5.81 -1.42
N GLY A 132 7.47 -5.15 -1.98
CA GLY A 132 8.17 -4.08 -1.26
C GLY A 132 7.23 -2.95 -0.85
N PHE A 133 6.30 -2.58 -1.73
CA PHE A 133 5.32 -1.54 -1.45
C PHE A 133 4.33 -1.94 -0.35
N ALA A 134 3.83 -3.18 -0.35
CA ALA A 134 3.01 -3.70 0.75
C ALA A 134 3.78 -3.78 2.09
N THR A 135 5.06 -4.16 2.04
CA THR A 135 5.93 -4.18 3.22
C THR A 135 6.15 -2.78 3.78
N ALA A 136 6.31 -1.77 2.92
CA ALA A 136 6.47 -0.37 3.35
C ALA A 136 5.25 0.13 4.14
N PHE A 137 4.03 -0.16 3.67
CA PHE A 137 2.82 0.13 4.43
C PHE A 137 2.75 -0.62 5.76
N SER A 138 3.11 -1.90 5.77
CA SER A 138 3.10 -2.70 7.00
C SER A 138 4.06 -2.14 8.05
N ALA A 139 5.30 -1.83 7.64
CA ALA A 139 6.31 -1.24 8.50
C ALA A 139 5.90 0.15 9.03
N ALA A 140 5.25 0.97 8.20
CA ALA A 140 4.74 2.27 8.61
C ALA A 140 3.60 2.16 9.64
N VAL A 141 2.73 1.16 9.52
CA VAL A 141 1.72 0.87 10.54
C VAL A 141 2.37 0.43 11.84
N ASP A 142 3.36 -0.45 11.80
CA ASP A 142 4.09 -0.90 12.99
C ASP A 142 4.75 0.28 13.71
N ALA A 143 5.44 1.16 12.97
CA ALA A 143 6.03 2.38 13.52
C ALA A 143 4.98 3.33 14.13
N ALA A 144 3.81 3.43 13.51
CA ALA A 144 2.71 4.23 14.04
C ALA A 144 2.14 3.68 15.36
N VAL A 145 2.11 2.35 15.50
CA VAL A 145 1.72 1.68 16.77
C VAL A 145 2.75 1.95 17.87
N GLU A 146 4.05 1.87 17.54
CA GLU A 146 5.13 2.17 18.49
C GLU A 146 5.04 3.61 19.01
N LEU A 147 4.84 4.59 18.13
CA LEU A 147 4.66 6.00 18.50
C LEU A 147 3.35 6.29 19.25
N SER A 148 2.36 5.39 19.17
CA SER A 148 1.09 5.52 19.88
C SER A 148 1.12 4.93 21.30
N THR A 149 2.19 4.24 21.67
CA THR A 149 2.34 3.61 22.99
C THR A 149 3.13 4.56 23.92
N PRO A 150 2.61 4.90 25.11
CA PRO A 150 3.25 5.82 26.05
C PRO A 150 4.53 5.28 26.72
#